data_AF-A0A2C1YJA8-F1
#
_entry.id   AF-A0A2C1YJA8-F1
#
_cell.length_a   1.000
_cell.length_b   1.000
_cell.length_c   1.000
_cell.angle_alpha   90.00
_cell.angle_beta   90.00
_cell.angle_gamma   90.00
#
_symmetry.space_group_name_H-M   'P 1'
#
loop_
_entity.id
_entity.type
_entity.pdbx_description
1 polymer ?
#
loop_
_entity_poly.entity_id
_entity_poly.type
_entity_poly.pdbx_seq_one_letter_code
_entity_poly.pdbx_strand_id
1 'polypeptide(L)'
;MENTIETVYRLENPEKNIIKFATGTQLRYEDVIKDVFGVACINDLHMMLQYNKSFQTSICNSYGISEKKITLDKIIRIASKSDMLTLKQHLIYEKSHNDVQDDDAHPAENTNHVNRPFDTIIKLQEGIYQWDDSNYSYNAVTNGA
;
A
#
# COMPACT_ATOMS: atom_id res chain seq x y z
N MET A 1 -9.75 -18.69 -15.53
CA MET A 1 -10.07 -17.56 -14.65
C MET A 1 -9.77 -16.32 -15.44
N GLU A 2 -10.74 -15.42 -15.62
CA GLU A 2 -10.47 -14.11 -16.22
C GLU A 2 -9.51 -13.38 -15.28
N ASN A 3 -8.28 -13.11 -15.76
CA ASN A 3 -7.27 -12.36 -15.02
C ASN A 3 -7.78 -10.93 -14.82
N THR A 4 -8.57 -10.73 -13.77
CA THR A 4 -9.09 -9.42 -13.41
C THR A 4 -7.91 -8.62 -12.87
N ILE A 5 -7.60 -7.49 -13.52
CA ILE A 5 -6.52 -6.61 -13.09
C ILE A 5 -6.89 -6.02 -11.72
N GLU A 6 -6.15 -6.42 -10.68
CA GLU A 6 -6.35 -5.94 -9.32
C GLU A 6 -6.04 -4.44 -9.20
N THR A 7 -6.88 -3.74 -8.45
CA THR A 7 -6.64 -2.32 -8.11
C THR A 7 -5.85 -2.25 -6.82
N VAL A 8 -4.76 -1.49 -6.83
CA VAL A 8 -3.94 -1.27 -5.63
C VAL A 8 -4.47 -0.05 -4.88
N TYR A 9 -4.68 -0.23 -3.59
CA TYR A 9 -5.11 0.79 -2.64
C TYR A 9 -3.95 1.16 -1.73
N ARG A 10 -3.89 2.44 -1.38
CA ARG A 10 -3.06 2.99 -0.31
C ARG A 10 -3.94 3.24 0.91
N LEU A 11 -3.57 2.61 2.01
CA LEU A 11 -4.16 2.80 3.32
C LEU A 11 -3.19 3.60 4.19
N GLU A 12 -3.69 4.63 4.87
CA GLU A 12 -2.90 5.46 5.77
C GLU A 12 -3.60 5.64 7.10
N ASN A 13 -2.90 5.30 8.17
CA ASN A 13 -3.26 5.66 9.53
C ASN A 13 -2.29 6.74 10.04
N PRO A 14 -2.68 8.03 10.01
CA PRO A 14 -1.81 9.11 10.47
C PRO A 14 -1.62 9.14 11.99
N GLU A 15 -2.50 8.50 12.78
CA GLU A 15 -2.34 8.41 14.23
C GLU A 15 -1.19 7.45 14.61
N LYS A 16 -1.02 6.38 13.84
CA LYS A 16 0.01 5.36 14.07
C LYS A 16 1.23 5.49 13.14
N ASN A 17 1.23 6.46 12.23
CA ASN A 17 2.22 6.60 11.15
C ASN A 17 2.37 5.32 10.30
N ILE A 18 1.25 4.63 10.03
CA ILE A 18 1.25 3.41 9.21
C ILE A 18 0.79 3.77 7.80
N ILE A 19 1.58 3.38 6.81
CA ILE A 19 1.18 3.35 5.40
C ILE A 19 1.27 1.90 4.94
N LYS A 20 0.20 1.37 4.36
CA LYS A 20 0.16 0.01 3.81
C LYS A 20 -0.49 0.05 2.43
N PHE A 21 0.00 -0.82 1.56
CA PHE A 21 -0.56 -1.02 0.23
C PHE A 21 -1.20 -2.40 0.13
N ALA A 22 -2.36 -2.49 -0.51
CA ALA A 22 -3.09 -3.74 -0.65
C ALA A 22 -3.96 -3.74 -1.91
N THR A 23 -4.19 -4.92 -2.49
CA THR A 23 -5.15 -5.09 -3.58
C THR A 23 -6.60 -5.13 -3.08
N GLY A 24 -7.56 -5.10 -4.00
CA GLY A 24 -8.98 -5.24 -3.64
C GLY A 24 -9.29 -6.60 -3.02
N THR A 25 -8.65 -7.66 -3.52
CA THR A 25 -8.72 -9.01 -2.95
C THR A 25 -8.11 -9.04 -1.53
N GLN A 26 -6.94 -8.45 -1.31
CA GLN A 26 -6.33 -8.40 0.03
C GLN A 26 -7.19 -7.62 1.03
N LEU A 27 -7.77 -6.48 0.62
CA LEU A 27 -8.71 -5.73 1.46
C LEU A 27 -9.94 -6.55 1.88
N ARG A 28 -10.34 -7.54 1.07
CA ARG A 28 -11.55 -8.33 1.31
C ARG A 28 -11.29 -9.58 2.15
N TYR A 29 -10.13 -10.22 1.98
CA TYR A 29 -9.89 -11.56 2.53
C TYR A 29 -8.75 -11.61 3.56
N GLU A 30 -7.94 -10.56 3.68
CA GLU A 30 -6.85 -10.48 4.65
C GLU A 30 -7.15 -9.46 5.77
N ASP A 31 -6.38 -9.53 6.85
CA ASP A 31 -6.51 -8.66 8.04
C ASP A 31 -5.99 -7.22 7.80
N VAL A 32 -5.90 -6.74 6.55
CA VAL A 32 -5.29 -5.43 6.20
C VAL A 32 -5.92 -4.26 6.97
N ILE A 33 -7.25 -4.23 7.09
CA ILE A 33 -7.95 -3.16 7.81
C ILE A 33 -7.60 -3.18 9.30
N LYS A 34 -7.52 -4.38 9.88
CA LYS A 34 -7.16 -4.60 11.28
C LYS A 34 -5.71 -4.22 11.55
N ASP A 35 -4.79 -4.59 10.65
CA ASP A 35 -3.37 -4.25 10.79
C ASP A 35 -3.14 -2.74 10.78
N VAL A 36 -3.83 -2.02 9.90
CA VAL A 36 -3.62 -0.57 9.73
C VAL A 36 -4.40 0.24 10.75
N PHE A 37 -5.67 -0.07 10.96
CA PHE A 37 -6.59 0.76 11.74
C PHE A 37 -6.95 0.16 13.10
N GLY A 38 -6.68 -1.12 13.33
CA GLY A 38 -7.05 -1.82 14.57
C GLY A 38 -8.54 -2.17 14.67
N VAL A 39 -9.27 -2.13 13.54
CA VAL A 39 -10.71 -2.44 13.47
C VAL A 39 -10.96 -3.63 12.54
N ALA A 40 -12.08 -4.34 12.72
CA ALA A 40 -12.29 -5.60 12.01
C ALA A 40 -12.63 -5.41 10.53
N CYS A 41 -13.32 -4.31 10.17
CA CYS A 41 -13.76 -4.09 8.79
C CYS A 41 -13.94 -2.60 8.44
N ILE A 42 -14.25 -2.32 7.16
CA ILE A 42 -14.50 -0.96 6.66
C ILE A 42 -15.70 -0.30 7.37
N ASN A 43 -16.73 -1.06 7.76
CA ASN A 43 -17.87 -0.50 8.49
C ASN A 43 -17.46 0.04 9.86
N ASP A 44 -16.58 -0.68 10.57
CA ASP A 44 -16.02 -0.20 11.84
C ASP A 44 -15.12 1.02 11.63
N LEU A 45 -14.45 1.10 10.48
CA LEU A 45 -13.66 2.26 10.11
C LEU A 45 -14.53 3.50 9.91
N HIS A 46 -15.74 3.36 9.34
CA HIS A 46 -16.71 4.46 9.30
C HIS A 46 -17.08 4.94 10.71
N MET A 47 -17.30 4.02 11.66
CA MET A 47 -17.55 4.40 13.06
C MET A 47 -16.33 5.08 13.69
N MET A 48 -15.13 4.55 13.44
CA MET A 48 -13.88 5.14 13.93
C MET A 48 -13.69 6.57 13.42
N LEU A 49 -13.94 6.81 12.13
CA LEU A 49 -13.89 8.15 11.53
C LEU A 49 -14.90 9.13 12.13
N GLN A 50 -16.04 8.64 12.64
CA GLN A 50 -17.10 9.47 13.23
C GLN A 50 -16.88 9.77 14.72
N TYR A 51 -16.36 8.81 15.48
CA TYR A 51 -16.38 8.88 16.95
C TYR A 51 -15.00 8.90 17.60
N ASN A 52 -13.95 8.43 16.94
CA ASN A 52 -12.61 8.42 17.51
C ASN A 52 -11.93 9.80 17.36
N LYS A 53 -11.89 10.57 18.46
CA LYS A 53 -11.36 11.94 18.47
C LYS A 53 -9.85 12.03 18.25
N SER A 54 -9.06 11.08 18.76
CA SER A 54 -7.61 11.09 18.55
C SER A 54 -7.28 10.80 17.08
N PHE A 55 -8.00 9.85 16.49
CA PHE A 55 -7.86 9.54 15.06
C PHE A 55 -8.31 10.71 14.17
N GLN A 56 -9.47 11.33 14.46
CA GLN A 56 -9.93 12.53 13.75
C GLN A 56 -8.91 13.67 13.79
N THR A 57 -8.36 13.95 14.98
CA THR A 57 -7.34 14.99 15.17
C THR A 57 -6.10 14.69 14.33
N SER A 58 -5.66 13.43 14.31
CA SER A 58 -4.50 12.99 13.53
C SER A 58 -4.72 13.17 12.02
N ILE A 59 -5.91 12.84 11.51
CA ILE A 59 -6.29 13.08 10.10
C ILE A 59 -6.31 14.57 9.80
N CYS A 60 -6.98 15.38 10.64
CA CYS A 60 -7.04 16.84 10.46
C CYS A 60 -5.64 17.47 10.37
N ASN A 61 -4.73 17.05 11.25
CA ASN A 61 -3.36 17.55 11.29
C ASN A 61 -2.55 17.11 10.07
N SER A 62 -2.64 15.83 9.67
CA SER A 62 -1.89 15.30 8.51
C SER A 62 -2.30 15.96 7.20
N TYR A 63 -3.61 16.21 7.01
CA TYR A 63 -4.15 16.73 5.75
C TYR A 63 -4.48 18.22 5.76
N GLY A 64 -4.31 18.91 6.89
CA GLY A 64 -4.68 20.33 7.04
C GLY A 64 -6.16 20.61 6.82
N ILE A 65 -7.03 19.69 7.24
CA ILE A 65 -8.49 19.77 7.05
C ILE A 65 -9.23 19.91 8.39
N SER A 66 -10.51 20.28 8.32
CA SER A 66 -11.40 20.26 9.48
C SER A 66 -12.14 18.93 9.61
N GLU A 67 -12.61 18.61 10.82
CA GLU A 67 -13.34 17.35 11.11
C GLU A 67 -14.50 17.09 10.15
N LYS A 68 -15.20 18.15 9.72
CA LYS A 68 -16.35 18.07 8.79
C LYS A 68 -15.98 17.59 7.38
N LYS A 69 -14.69 17.60 7.02
CA LYS A 69 -14.17 17.17 5.71
C LYS A 69 -13.50 15.80 5.77
N ILE A 70 -13.55 15.11 6.92
CA ILE A 70 -13.03 13.76 7.04
C ILE A 70 -13.93 12.80 6.27
N THR A 71 -13.32 12.06 5.35
CA THR A 71 -13.98 11.05 4.51
C THR A 71 -13.08 9.82 4.39
N LEU A 72 -13.68 8.68 4.03
CA LEU A 72 -12.94 7.41 3.92
C LEU A 72 -11.83 7.49 2.86
N ASP A 73 -12.05 8.22 1.75
CA ASP A 73 -11.07 8.40 0.68
C ASP A 73 -9.80 9.15 1.11
N LYS A 74 -9.80 9.79 2.29
CA LYS A 74 -8.58 10.36 2.87
C LYS A 74 -7.63 9.31 3.40
N ILE A 75 -8.15 8.21 3.93
CA ILE A 75 -7.35 7.18 4.60
C ILE A 75 -7.28 5.87 3.83
N ILE A 76 -8.19 5.64 2.89
CA ILE A 76 -8.16 4.52 1.94
C ILE A 76 -8.47 5.07 0.56
N ARG A 77 -7.48 5.09 -0.32
CA ARG A 77 -7.66 5.53 -1.71
C ARG A 77 -6.96 4.62 -2.69
N ILE A 78 -7.33 4.70 -3.96
CA ILE A 78 -6.54 4.06 -5.02
C ILE A 78 -5.14 4.67 -5.00
N ALA A 79 -4.11 3.82 -5.06
CA ALA A 79 -2.73 4.25 -5.07
C ALA A 79 -2.40 4.97 -6.39
N SER A 80 -1.59 6.02 -6.30
CA SER A 80 -1.08 6.76 -7.45
C SER A 80 0.26 6.18 -7.92
N LYS A 81 0.72 6.65 -9.08
CA LYS A 81 2.07 6.37 -9.56
C LYS A 81 3.14 6.84 -8.56
N SER A 82 2.94 8.02 -7.94
CA SER A 82 3.90 8.55 -6.96
C SER A 82 3.97 7.66 -5.72
N ASP A 83 2.86 7.05 -5.31
CA ASP A 83 2.86 6.14 -4.18
C ASP A 83 3.70 4.88 -4.45
N MET A 84 3.67 4.38 -5.70
CA MET A 84 4.51 3.25 -6.10
C MET A 84 6.01 3.57 -6.08
N LEU A 85 6.38 4.82 -6.30
CA LEU A 85 7.78 5.26 -6.13
C LEU A 85 8.18 5.20 -4.65
N THR A 86 7.31 5.63 -3.73
CA THR A 86 7.54 5.52 -2.29
C THR A 86 7.63 4.06 -1.85
N LEU A 87 6.75 3.19 -2.36
CA LEU A 87 6.80 1.75 -2.10
C LEU A 87 8.13 1.15 -2.55
N LYS A 88 8.59 1.48 -3.77
CA LYS A 88 9.90 1.04 -4.28
C LYS A 88 11.04 1.47 -3.36
N GLN A 89 11.05 2.73 -2.91
CA GLN A 89 12.08 3.23 -2.01
C GLN A 89 12.11 2.44 -0.69
N HIS A 90 10.93 2.12 -0.15
CA HIS A 90 10.80 1.33 1.06
C HIS A 90 11.35 -0.10 0.87
N LEU A 91 10.97 -0.78 -0.21
CA LEU A 91 11.45 -2.13 -0.53
C LEU A 91 12.97 -2.19 -0.70
N ILE A 92 13.56 -1.17 -1.35
CA ILE A 92 15.02 -1.08 -1.52
C ILE A 92 15.71 -0.84 -0.17
N TYR A 93 15.15 0.03 0.67
CA TYR A 93 15.69 0.32 2.01
C TYR A 93 15.63 -0.89 2.94
N GLU A 94 14.52 -1.63 2.95
CA GLU A 94 14.39 -2.86 3.73
C GLU A 94 15.40 -3.92 3.29
N LYS A 95 15.62 -4.08 1.98
CA LYS A 95 16.64 -5.00 1.46
C LYS A 95 18.04 -4.61 1.95
N SER A 96 18.42 -3.34 1.83
CA SER A 96 19.77 -2.89 2.21
C SER A 96 20.09 -3.03 3.70
N HIS A 97 19.08 -3.10 4.57
CA HIS A 97 19.25 -3.23 6.02
C HIS A 97 19.15 -4.67 6.53
N ASN A 98 18.53 -5.58 5.77
CA ASN A 98 18.45 -7.01 6.12
C ASN A 98 19.68 -7.81 5.65
N ASP A 99 20.52 -7.26 4.75
CA ASP A 99 21.75 -7.90 4.25
C ASP A 99 22.92 -7.92 5.27
N VAL A 100 22.72 -7.55 6.54
CA VAL A 100 23.80 -7.45 7.57
C VAL A 100 23.71 -8.54 8.65
N GLN A 101 22.84 -9.54 8.51
CA GLN A 101 22.66 -10.54 9.58
C GLN A 101 22.43 -11.96 9.05
N ASP A 102 23.47 -12.58 8.49
CA ASP A 102 23.67 -14.03 8.58
C ASP A 102 25.10 -14.41 8.14
N ASP A 103 25.98 -14.66 9.12
CA ASP A 103 27.33 -15.21 8.90
C ASP A 103 27.37 -16.73 9.15
N ASP A 104 26.22 -17.37 9.39
CA ASP A 104 26.14 -18.81 9.74
C ASP A 104 24.82 -19.47 9.26
N ALA A 105 24.61 -19.55 7.94
CA ALA A 105 23.70 -20.56 7.37
C ALA A 105 24.02 -20.84 5.89
N HIS A 106 23.91 -22.12 5.53
CA HIS A 106 24.13 -22.75 4.23
C HIS A 106 23.69 -21.93 2.99
N PRO A 107 24.29 -22.17 1.80
CA PRO A 107 24.01 -21.41 0.59
C PRO A 107 22.61 -21.76 0.05
N ALA A 108 21.59 -21.18 0.65
CA ALA A 108 20.31 -20.99 -0.01
C ALA A 108 20.56 -20.01 -1.16
N GLU A 109 20.11 -20.40 -2.34
CA GLU A 109 20.30 -19.68 -3.59
C GLU A 109 20.07 -18.17 -3.41
N ASN A 110 21.13 -17.40 -3.64
CA ASN A 110 21.15 -15.94 -3.69
C ASN A 110 20.10 -15.42 -4.68
N THR A 111 18.86 -15.33 -4.25
CA THR A 111 17.80 -14.65 -5.00
C THR A 111 17.83 -13.19 -4.59
N ASN A 112 18.73 -12.46 -5.24
CA ASN A 112 18.82 -11.00 -5.21
C ASN A 112 17.56 -10.28 -5.75
N HIS A 113 16.42 -10.97 -5.82
CA HIS A 113 15.17 -10.49 -6.38
C HIS A 113 14.38 -9.74 -5.31
N VAL A 114 14.14 -8.45 -5.53
CA VAL A 114 13.02 -7.78 -4.86
C VAL A 114 11.77 -8.52 -5.32
N ASN A 115 11.13 -9.27 -4.41
CA ASN A 115 9.87 -9.92 -4.73
C ASN A 115 8.87 -8.86 -5.17
N ARG A 116 8.25 -9.09 -6.33
CA ARG A 116 7.24 -8.18 -6.87
C ARG A 116 6.11 -8.04 -5.84
N PRO A 117 5.72 -6.81 -5.46
CA PRO A 117 4.80 -6.60 -4.34
C PRO A 117 3.34 -6.94 -4.66
N PHE A 118 2.96 -7.00 -5.94
CA PHE A 118 1.61 -7.33 -6.41
C PHE A 118 1.69 -8.21 -7.67
N ASP A 119 0.60 -8.37 -8.41
CA ASP A 119 0.60 -9.06 -9.68
C ASP A 119 1.40 -8.31 -10.77
N THR A 120 1.72 -9.01 -11.86
CA THR A 120 2.49 -8.44 -12.99
C THR A 120 1.83 -7.19 -13.55
N ILE A 121 0.49 -7.13 -13.54
CA ILE A 121 -0.31 -6.03 -14.05
C ILE A 121 -1.25 -5.58 -12.94
N ILE A 122 -1.24 -4.28 -12.65
CA ILE A 122 -2.07 -3.66 -11.62
C ILE A 122 -2.79 -2.44 -12.16
N LYS A 123 -3.86 -2.04 -11.49
CA LYS A 123 -4.56 -0.78 -11.72
C LYS A 123 -4.25 0.22 -10.60
N LEU A 124 -3.80 1.39 -11.01
CA LEU A 124 -3.58 2.57 -10.17
C LEU A 124 -4.59 3.66 -10.52
N GLN A 125 -4.54 4.80 -9.82
CA GLN A 125 -5.43 5.93 -10.03
C GLN A 125 -5.35 6.44 -11.49
N GLU A 126 -4.15 6.46 -12.06
CA GLU A 126 -3.89 7.01 -13.40
C GLU A 126 -4.10 6.00 -14.54
N GLY A 127 -4.26 4.71 -14.24
CA GLY A 127 -4.45 3.69 -15.27
C GLY A 127 -3.85 2.33 -14.94
N ILE A 128 -3.54 1.57 -15.98
CA ILE A 128 -2.96 0.22 -15.87
C ILE A 128 -1.45 0.32 -15.95
N TYR A 129 -0.78 -0.40 -15.05
CA TYR A 129 0.66 -0.45 -14.95
C TYR A 129 1.14 -1.90 -14.96
N GLN A 130 2.32 -2.11 -15.52
CA GLN A 130 2.97 -3.41 -15.59
C GLN A 130 4.32 -3.36 -14.88
N TRP A 131 4.62 -4.41 -14.13
CA TRP A 131 5.90 -4.60 -13.45
C TRP A 131 7.04 -4.76 -14.45
N ASP A 132 8.13 -4.06 -14.20
CA ASP A 132 9.40 -4.16 -14.92
C ASP A 132 10.49 -4.64 -13.95
N ASP A 133 10.91 -5.89 -14.15
CA ASP A 133 11.95 -6.53 -13.34
C ASP A 133 13.32 -5.84 -13.46
N SER A 134 13.58 -5.11 -14.55
CA SER A 134 14.85 -4.41 -14.77
C SER A 134 15.02 -3.23 -13.83
N ASN A 135 13.90 -2.62 -13.43
CA ASN A 135 13.89 -1.39 -12.64
C ASN A 135 13.12 -1.53 -11.31
N TYR A 136 12.62 -2.74 -11.00
CA TYR A 136 11.81 -3.06 -9.83
C TYR A 136 10.68 -2.05 -9.60
N SER A 137 9.93 -1.72 -10.65
CA SER A 137 8.86 -0.73 -10.59
C SER A 137 7.72 -1.01 -11.57
N TYR A 138 6.59 -0.37 -11.32
CA TYR A 138 5.43 -0.40 -12.19
C TYR A 138 5.48 0.74 -13.20
N ASN A 139 5.53 0.41 -14.48
CA ASN A 139 5.51 1.36 -15.59
C ASN A 139 4.12 1.41 -16.23
N ALA A 140 3.70 2.60 -16.68
CA ALA A 140 2.41 2.74 -17.35
C ALA A 140 2.39 1.93 -18.64
N VAL A 141 1.32 1.14 -18.84
CA VAL A 141 1.12 0.46 -20.12
C VAL A 141 0.63 1.51 -21.10
N THR A 142 1.53 2.04 -21.92
CA THR A 142 1.13 2.85 -23.07
C THR A 142 0.49 1.90 -24.08
N ASN A 143 -0.84 1.88 -24.16
CA ASN A 143 -1.49 1.36 -25.36
C ASN A 143 -1.00 2.24 -26.51
N GLY A 144 -0.16 1.68 -27.37
CA GLY A 144 0.36 2.38 -28.55
C GLY A 144 -0.79 3.00 -29.33
N ALA A 145 -0.64 4.29 -29.64
CA ALA A 145 -1.42 4.94 -30.68
C ALA A 145 -0.92 4.49 -32.06
#